data_AF-A0A914TV42-F1
#
_entry.id   AF-A0A914TV42-F1
#
_cell.length_a   1.000
_cell.length_b   1.000
_cell.length_c   1.000
_cell.angle_alpha   90.00
_cell.angle_beta   90.00
_cell.angle_gamma   90.00
#
_symmetry.space_group_name_H-M   'P 1'
#
loop_
_entity.id
_entity.type
_entity.pdbx_description
1 polymer ?
#
loop_
_entity_poly.entity_id
_entity_poly.type
_entity_poly.pdbx_seq_one_letter_code
_entity_poly.pdbx_strand_id
1 'polypeptide(L)'
;MRSGGSVNTYTAGIITELLKDGQVSNLVKEIRVENKAKMEALLMILEDELPKECQILHKPTRGYFVYIKLPNNLISTNVIAVLRNQHDLLVLDGQSFWSGDSNDDSRKTLANGIRLAVAYPLLDEIIEASHIFCSTIKELLHSK
;
A
#
# COMPACT_ATOMS: atom_id res chain seq x y z
N MET A 1 27.68 22.56 -4.85
CA MET A 1 26.33 22.34 -5.42
C MET A 1 25.44 23.48 -4.97
N ARG A 2 24.95 24.33 -5.88
CA ARG A 2 23.96 25.37 -5.56
C ARG A 2 22.76 25.14 -6.48
N SER A 3 21.78 24.38 -6.03
CA SER A 3 20.48 24.32 -6.72
C SER A 3 19.82 25.70 -6.58
N GLY A 4 19.94 26.52 -7.61
CA GLY A 4 19.29 27.84 -7.70
C GLY A 4 17.83 27.80 -8.15
N GLY A 5 17.22 26.61 -8.23
CA GLY A 5 15.81 26.45 -8.56
C GLY A 5 14.95 26.59 -7.30
N SER A 6 14.40 27.78 -7.08
CA SER A 6 13.30 27.96 -6.14
C SER A 6 12.06 27.17 -6.60
N VAL A 7 11.08 26.99 -5.71
CA VAL A 7 9.75 26.51 -6.11
C VAL A 7 9.21 27.40 -7.24
N ASN A 8 8.50 26.80 -8.21
CA ASN A 8 7.89 27.55 -9.30
C ASN A 8 6.92 28.58 -8.70
N THR A 9 7.27 29.86 -8.78
CA THR A 9 6.53 30.95 -8.15
C THR A 9 5.14 31.14 -8.74
N TYR A 10 4.95 30.81 -10.03
CA TYR A 10 3.64 30.80 -10.67
C TYR A 10 2.74 29.73 -10.04
N THR A 11 3.23 28.49 -9.92
CA THR A 11 2.49 27.41 -9.25
C THR A 11 2.24 27.74 -7.77
N ALA A 12 3.23 28.32 -7.08
CA ALA A 12 3.07 28.74 -5.69
C ALA A 12 1.97 29.80 -5.53
N GLY A 13 1.87 30.76 -6.46
CA GLY A 13 0.78 31.73 -6.52
C GLY A 13 -0.58 31.06 -6.65
N ILE A 14 -0.73 30.11 -7.57
CA ILE A 14 -1.97 29.33 -7.74
C ILE A 14 -2.34 28.60 -6.45
N ILE A 15 -1.41 27.81 -5.90
CA ILE A 15 -1.66 27.06 -4.65
C ILE A 15 -2.02 28.00 -3.50
N THR A 16 -1.41 29.18 -3.43
CA THR A 16 -1.72 30.19 -2.40
C THR A 16 -3.17 30.65 -2.49
N GLU A 17 -3.68 30.94 -3.69
CA GLU A 17 -5.09 31.32 -3.87
C GLU A 17 -6.04 30.15 -3.55
N LEU A 18 -5.72 28.92 -4.00
CA LEU A 18 -6.51 27.73 -3.64
C LEU A 18 -6.55 27.47 -2.13
N LEU A 19 -5.48 27.81 -1.40
CA LEU A 19 -5.42 27.72 0.06
C LEU A 19 -6.29 28.79 0.73
N LYS A 20 -6.21 30.05 0.27
CA LYS A 20 -7.02 31.16 0.80
C LYS A 20 -8.51 30.92 0.63
N ASP A 21 -8.91 30.41 -0.53
CA ASP A 21 -10.31 30.13 -0.87
C ASP A 21 -10.83 28.84 -0.21
N GLY A 22 -9.99 28.14 0.56
CA GLY A 22 -10.36 26.91 1.27
C GLY A 22 -10.56 25.69 0.36
N GLN A 23 -10.33 25.80 -0.95
CA GLN A 23 -10.51 24.71 -1.92
C GLN A 23 -9.60 23.52 -1.62
N VAL A 24 -8.35 23.77 -1.22
CA VAL A 24 -7.43 22.71 -0.78
C VAL A 24 -7.99 21.95 0.43
N SER A 25 -8.63 22.66 1.37
CA SER A 25 -9.22 22.01 2.54
C SER A 25 -10.40 21.12 2.17
N ASN A 26 -11.20 21.51 1.17
CA ASN A 26 -12.31 20.69 0.67
C ASN A 26 -11.78 19.45 -0.05
N LEU A 27 -10.79 19.60 -0.93
CA LEU A 27 -10.12 18.48 -1.59
C LEU A 27 -9.54 17.47 -0.59
N VAL A 28 -8.86 17.95 0.46
CA VAL A 28 -8.32 17.08 1.52
C VAL A 28 -9.43 16.35 2.28
N LYS A 29 -10.60 16.97 2.49
CA LYS A 29 -11.75 16.31 3.12
C LYS A 29 -12.30 15.19 2.23
N GLU A 30 -12.46 15.44 0.93
CA GLU A 30 -12.93 14.46 -0.04
C GLU A 30 -11.99 13.25 -0.11
N ILE A 31 -10.69 13.49 -0.30
CA ILE A 31 -9.65 12.45 -0.32
C ILE A 31 -9.65 11.63 0.97
N ARG A 32 -9.90 12.26 2.13
CA ARG A 32 -9.98 11.57 3.43
C ARG A 32 -11.20 10.66 3.52
N VAL A 33 -12.36 11.11 3.06
CA VAL A 33 -13.59 10.31 3.07
C VAL A 33 -13.43 9.10 2.16
N GLU A 34 -12.94 9.32 0.94
CA GLU A 34 -12.73 8.28 -0.05
C GLU A 34 -11.73 7.22 0.44
N ASN A 35 -10.54 7.64 0.88
CA ASN A 35 -9.51 6.69 1.32
C ASN A 35 -9.88 5.97 2.62
N LYS A 36 -10.71 6.59 3.47
CA LYS A 36 -11.25 5.91 4.64
C LYS A 36 -12.14 4.74 4.23
N ALA A 37 -13.06 4.94 3.29
CA ALA A 37 -13.93 3.86 2.80
C ALA A 37 -13.12 2.71 2.18
N LYS A 38 -12.11 3.03 1.36
CA LYS A 38 -11.21 2.02 0.78
C LYS A 38 -10.43 1.24 1.82
N MET A 39 -9.89 1.94 2.84
CA MET A 39 -9.15 1.30 3.92
C MET A 39 -10.05 0.40 4.77
N GLU A 40 -11.26 0.84 5.08
CA GLU A 40 -12.24 0.05 5.84
C GLU A 40 -12.63 -1.23 5.07
N ALA A 41 -12.90 -1.12 3.77
CA ALA A 41 -13.21 -2.27 2.92
C ALA A 41 -12.03 -3.26 2.84
N LEU A 42 -10.81 -2.77 2.58
CA LEU A 42 -9.60 -3.58 2.56
C LEU A 42 -9.40 -4.32 3.89
N LEU A 43 -9.48 -3.62 5.02
CA LEU A 43 -9.27 -4.24 6.33
C LEU A 43 -10.35 -5.26 6.68
N MET A 44 -11.61 -4.99 6.32
CA MET A 44 -12.71 -5.95 6.54
C MET A 44 -12.44 -7.27 5.80
N ILE A 45 -12.03 -7.19 4.53
CA ILE A 45 -11.74 -8.37 3.71
C ILE A 45 -10.49 -9.10 4.22
N LEU A 46 -9.43 -8.36 4.58
CA LEU A 46 -8.24 -8.96 5.18
C LEU A 46 -8.53 -9.64 6.52
N GLU A 47 -9.41 -9.07 7.36
CA GLU A 47 -9.76 -9.68 8.65
C GLU A 47 -10.58 -10.96 8.51
N ASP A 48 -11.42 -11.04 7.47
CA ASP A 48 -12.25 -12.21 7.19
C ASP A 48 -11.50 -13.30 6.41
N GLU A 49 -10.72 -12.89 5.40
CA GLU A 49 -10.20 -13.81 4.40
C GLU A 49 -8.69 -14.04 4.45
N LEU A 50 -7.90 -13.19 5.10
CA LEU A 50 -6.45 -13.40 5.11
C LEU A 50 -6.09 -14.67 5.89
N PRO A 51 -5.18 -15.53 5.38
CA PRO A 51 -4.74 -16.72 6.11
C PRO A 51 -4.17 -16.39 7.48
N LYS A 52 -4.44 -17.24 8.48
CA LYS A 52 -4.05 -17.01 9.88
C LYS A 52 -2.53 -16.99 10.08
N GLU A 53 -1.78 -17.55 9.14
CA GLU A 53 -0.32 -17.56 9.07
C GLU A 53 0.25 -16.18 8.70
N CYS A 54 -0.56 -15.32 8.09
CA CYS A 54 -0.20 -13.95 7.77
C CYS A 54 -0.56 -13.00 8.92
N GLN A 55 0.17 -11.89 9.02
CA GLN A 55 -0.04 -10.89 10.06
C GLN A 55 -0.20 -9.51 9.45
N ILE A 56 -1.26 -8.80 9.86
CA ILE A 56 -1.39 -7.37 9.62
C ILE A 56 -0.58 -6.68 10.73
N LEU A 57 0.61 -6.16 10.43
CA LEU A 57 1.53 -5.67 11.47
C LEU A 57 0.99 -4.44 12.22
N HIS A 58 0.21 -3.61 11.53
CA HIS A 58 -0.47 -2.47 12.12
C HIS A 58 -1.85 -2.37 11.48
N LYS A 59 -2.91 -2.40 12.30
CA LYS A 59 -4.26 -2.02 11.85
C LYS A 59 -4.27 -0.50 11.69
N PRO A 60 -4.18 0.04 10.46
CA PRO A 60 -4.05 1.47 10.29
C PRO A 60 -5.39 2.12 10.60
N THR A 61 -5.43 2.94 11.66
CA THR A 61 -6.58 3.81 11.92
C THR A 61 -6.64 5.00 10.95
N ARG A 62 -5.52 5.31 10.28
CA ARG A 62 -5.31 6.44 9.37
C ARG A 62 -4.20 6.10 8.37
N GLY A 63 -4.19 6.79 7.23
CA GLY A 63 -3.13 6.70 6.23
C GLY A 63 -3.57 5.97 4.96
N TYR A 64 -2.59 5.64 4.12
CA TYR A 64 -2.83 5.10 2.78
C TYR A 64 -2.33 3.66 2.60
N PHE A 65 -1.68 3.09 3.62
CA PHE A 65 -0.96 1.84 3.50
C PHE A 65 -1.34 0.83 4.58
N VAL A 66 -1.39 -0.44 4.19
CA VAL A 66 -1.43 -1.60 5.10
C VAL A 66 -0.16 -2.40 4.87
N TYR A 67 0.46 -2.88 5.94
CA TYR A 67 1.62 -3.77 5.85
C TYR A 67 1.24 -5.18 6.29
N ILE A 68 1.44 -6.13 5.38
CA ILE A 68 1.18 -7.56 5.58
C ILE A 68 2.52 -8.28 5.69
N LYS A 69 2.66 -9.06 6.74
CA LYS A 69 3.77 -10.00 6.90
C LYS A 69 3.27 -11.40 6.58
N LEU A 70 3.79 -11.98 5.52
CA LEU A 70 3.56 -13.36 5.12
C LEU A 70 4.32 -14.31 6.05
N PRO A 71 3.93 -15.60 6.15
CA PRO A 71 4.72 -16.58 6.87
C PRO A 71 6.11 -16.78 6.24
N ASN A 72 7.08 -17.25 7.04
CA ASN A 72 8.49 -17.34 6.65
C ASN A 72 8.76 -18.29 5.47
N ASN A 73 7.80 -19.16 5.13
CA ASN A 73 7.87 -20.08 4.00
C ASN A 73 7.48 -19.43 2.65
N LEU A 74 7.00 -18.18 2.67
CA LEU A 74 6.69 -17.37 1.49
C LEU A 74 7.62 -16.17 1.39
N ILE A 75 8.13 -15.94 0.18
CA ILE A 75 8.94 -14.77 -0.16
C ILE A 75 8.04 -13.81 -0.94
N SER A 76 8.00 -12.54 -0.52
CA SER A 76 7.15 -11.48 -1.08
C SER A 76 7.31 -11.38 -2.59
N THR A 77 8.54 -11.39 -3.11
CA THR A 77 8.84 -11.26 -4.54
C THR A 77 8.18 -12.35 -5.40
N ASN A 78 8.09 -13.59 -4.89
CA ASN A 78 7.41 -14.68 -5.59
C ASN A 78 5.89 -14.46 -5.61
N VAL A 79 5.31 -14.07 -4.48
CA VAL A 79 3.88 -13.76 -4.38
C VAL A 79 3.52 -12.58 -5.30
N ILE A 80 4.33 -11.52 -5.29
CA ILE A 80 4.16 -10.34 -6.13
C ILE A 80 4.22 -10.72 -7.62
N ALA A 81 5.13 -11.62 -8.01
CA ALA A 81 5.21 -12.10 -9.39
C ALA A 81 3.95 -12.85 -9.81
N VAL A 82 3.38 -13.69 -8.93
CA VAL A 82 2.12 -14.41 -9.20
C VAL A 82 0.96 -13.42 -9.35
N LEU A 83 0.79 -12.52 -8.38
CA LEU A 83 -0.25 -11.48 -8.38
C LEU A 83 -0.18 -10.62 -9.66
N ARG A 84 1.03 -10.21 -10.06
CA ARG A 84 1.23 -9.41 -11.27
C ARG A 84 0.95 -10.19 -12.55
N ASN A 85 1.45 -11.42 -12.66
CA ASN A 85 1.38 -12.16 -13.92
C ASN A 85 0.00 -12.81 -14.16
N GLN A 86 -0.71 -13.17 -13.10
CA GLN A 86 -1.99 -13.88 -13.20
C GLN A 86 -3.20 -12.96 -13.05
N HIS A 87 -3.05 -11.85 -12.32
CA HIS A 87 -4.18 -11.00 -11.94
C HIS A 87 -3.95 -9.51 -12.21
N ASP A 88 -2.81 -9.14 -12.83
CA ASP A 88 -2.41 -7.74 -13.06
C ASP A 88 -2.42 -6.87 -11.80
N LEU A 89 -2.20 -7.48 -10.62
CA LEU A 89 -2.18 -6.78 -9.35
C LEU A 89 -0.77 -6.31 -9.00
N LEU A 90 -0.62 -4.99 -8.85
CA LEU A 90 0.62 -4.36 -8.40
C LEU A 90 0.61 -4.11 -6.90
N VAL A 91 1.53 -4.75 -6.20
CA VAL A 91 1.77 -4.57 -4.76
C VAL A 91 3.26 -4.34 -4.51
N LEU A 92 3.60 -3.72 -3.38
CA LEU A 92 4.95 -3.26 -3.10
C LEU A 92 5.69 -4.23 -2.16
N ASP A 93 6.92 -4.59 -2.55
CA ASP A 93 7.79 -5.42 -1.72
C ASP A 93 8.29 -4.65 -0.49
N GLY A 94 8.16 -5.27 0.69
CA GLY A 94 8.59 -4.73 1.97
C GLY A 94 10.08 -4.39 2.02
N GLN A 95 10.93 -5.16 1.34
CA GLN A 95 12.38 -4.88 1.31
C GLN A 95 12.73 -3.59 0.57
N SER A 96 11.86 -3.11 -0.33
CA SER A 96 12.07 -1.86 -1.07
C SER A 96 11.99 -0.61 -0.17
N PHE A 97 11.50 -0.77 1.07
CA PHE A 97 11.41 0.32 2.06
C PHE A 97 12.53 0.27 3.11
N TRP A 98 13.52 -0.60 2.93
CA TRP A 98 14.71 -0.62 3.76
C TRP A 98 15.61 0.58 3.43
N SER A 99 15.96 1.38 4.45
CA SER A 99 16.82 2.55 4.29
C SER A 99 18.27 2.31 4.73
N GLY A 100 18.59 1.13 5.26
CA GLY A 100 19.95 0.75 5.67
C GLY A 100 20.77 0.19 4.51
N ASP A 101 21.93 -0.39 4.83
CA ASP A 101 22.78 -1.04 3.82
C ASP A 101 22.04 -2.23 3.19
N SER A 102 22.18 -2.38 1.88
CA SER A 102 21.68 -3.51 1.11
C SER A 102 22.20 -4.88 1.59
N ASN A 103 23.37 -4.92 2.24
CA ASN A 103 23.99 -6.11 2.81
C ASN A 103 23.60 -6.38 4.27
N ASP A 104 22.75 -5.54 4.88
CA ASP A 104 22.28 -5.76 6.25
C ASP A 104 21.37 -7.00 6.33
N ASP A 105 21.73 -7.96 7.18
CA ASP A 105 20.94 -9.17 7.42
C ASP A 105 19.52 -8.85 7.91
N SER A 106 19.32 -7.71 8.57
CA SER A 106 18.01 -7.22 9.01
C SER A 106 17.06 -7.01 7.83
N ARG A 107 17.56 -6.70 6.63
CA ARG A 107 16.75 -6.58 5.40
C ARG A 107 16.05 -7.89 5.04
N LYS A 108 16.67 -9.04 5.33
CA LYS A 108 16.09 -10.36 5.08
C LYS A 108 14.82 -10.59 5.90
N THR A 109 14.67 -9.92 7.05
CA THR A 109 13.45 -10.00 7.87
C THR A 109 12.23 -9.34 7.21
N LEU A 110 12.44 -8.56 6.15
CA LEU A 110 11.39 -7.92 5.35
C LEU A 110 11.10 -8.68 4.05
N ALA A 111 11.77 -9.82 3.80
CA ALA A 111 11.62 -10.64 2.59
C ALA A 111 10.22 -11.25 2.44
N ASN A 112 9.44 -11.27 3.50
CA ASN A 112 8.06 -11.75 3.55
C ASN A 112 7.07 -10.58 3.76
N GLY A 113 7.52 -9.34 3.58
CA GLY A 113 6.69 -8.15 3.73
C GLY A 113 6.04 -7.72 2.43
N ILE A 114 4.75 -7.39 2.46
CA ILE A 114 4.04 -6.76 1.35
C ILE A 114 3.34 -5.51 1.89
N ARG A 115 3.48 -4.39 1.15
CA ARG A 115 2.77 -3.14 1.44
C ARG A 115 1.68 -2.90 0.41
N LEU A 116 0.44 -2.84 0.88
CA LEU A 116 -0.76 -2.53 0.10
C LEU A 116 -1.04 -1.02 0.18
N ALA A 117 -1.50 -0.42 -0.92
CA ALA A 117 -1.79 1.01 -1.01
C ALA A 117 -3.22 1.23 -1.52
N VAL A 118 -3.98 2.12 -0.89
CA VAL A 118 -5.39 2.38 -1.26
C VAL A 118 -5.64 3.72 -1.96
N ALA A 119 -4.61 4.56 -2.08
CA ALA A 119 -4.78 5.97 -2.45
C ALA A 119 -5.24 6.21 -3.90
N TYR A 120 -4.96 5.29 -4.81
CA TYR A 120 -5.13 5.48 -6.26
C TYR A 120 -6.32 4.71 -6.86
N PRO A 121 -6.52 3.41 -6.56
CA PRO A 121 -7.60 2.63 -7.18
C PRO A 121 -8.98 3.07 -6.68
N LEU A 122 -10.04 2.77 -7.43
CA LEU A 122 -11.43 2.93 -7.03
C LEU A 122 -11.80 1.96 -5.91
N LEU A 123 -12.92 2.21 -5.22
CA LEU A 123 -13.37 1.36 -4.11
C LEU A 123 -13.63 -0.08 -4.55
N ASP A 124 -14.33 -0.27 -5.67
CA ASP A 124 -14.68 -1.60 -6.18
C ASP A 124 -13.42 -2.37 -6.61
N GLU A 125 -12.42 -1.68 -7.18
CA GLU A 125 -11.11 -2.25 -7.51
C GLU A 125 -10.37 -2.71 -6.25
N ILE A 126 -10.44 -1.95 -5.15
CA ILE A 126 -9.85 -2.36 -3.86
C ILE A 126 -10.54 -3.61 -3.34
N ILE A 127 -11.87 -3.69 -3.40
CA ILE A 127 -12.63 -4.86 -2.94
C ILE A 127 -12.22 -6.10 -3.75
N GLU A 128 -12.29 -6.02 -5.08
CA GLU A 128 -11.94 -7.11 -5.97
C GLU A 128 -10.48 -7.56 -5.79
N ALA A 129 -9.54 -6.61 -5.80
CA ALA A 129 -8.12 -6.91 -5.61
C ALA A 129 -7.82 -7.53 -4.24
N SER A 130 -8.57 -7.16 -3.20
CA SER A 130 -8.40 -7.72 -1.85
C SER A 130 -8.79 -9.19 -1.79
N HIS A 131 -9.91 -9.57 -2.43
CA HIS A 131 -10.33 -10.97 -2.52
C HIS A 131 -9.31 -11.81 -3.29
N ILE A 132 -8.88 -11.33 -4.46
CA ILE A 132 -7.85 -11.98 -5.27
C ILE A 132 -6.56 -12.13 -4.47
N PHE A 133 -6.12 -11.07 -3.79
CA PHE A 133 -4.91 -11.11 -2.96
C PHE A 133 -5.01 -12.21 -1.88
N CYS A 134 -6.13 -12.30 -1.17
CA CYS A 134 -6.32 -13.30 -0.13
C CYS A 134 -6.39 -14.72 -0.71
N SER A 135 -7.09 -14.93 -1.82
CA SER A 135 -7.20 -16.25 -2.46
C SER A 135 -5.85 -16.72 -3.01
N THR A 136 -5.09 -15.86 -3.68
CA THR A 136 -3.76 -16.19 -4.19
C THR A 136 -2.81 -16.61 -3.06
N ILE A 137 -2.83 -15.92 -1.91
CA ILE A 137 -2.00 -16.32 -0.77
C ILE A 137 -2.43 -17.69 -0.22
N LYS A 138 -3.74 -17.96 -0.09
CA LYS A 138 -4.25 -19.27 0.33
C LYS A 138 -3.77 -20.39 -0.59
N GLU A 139 -3.87 -20.19 -1.90
CA GLU A 139 -3.42 -21.16 -2.90
C GLU A 139 -1.91 -21.42 -2.77
N LEU A 140 -1.10 -20.37 -2.65
CA LEU A 140 0.35 -20.50 -2.49
C LEU A 140 0.76 -21.18 -1.17
N LEU A 141 -0.07 -21.12 -0.14
CA LEU A 141 0.15 -21.85 1.12
C LEU A 141 -0.20 -23.33 1.01
N HIS A 142 -1.24 -23.69 0.25
CA HIS A 142 -1.69 -25.08 0.07
C HIS A 142 -1.00 -25.83 -1.08
N SER A 143 -0.36 -25.14 -2.02
CA SER A 143 0.35 -25.75 -3.16
C SER A 143 1.71 -26.37 -2.81
N LYS A 144 1.98 -26.63 -1.52
CA LYS A 144 3.23 -27.24 -1.02
C LYS A 144 2.96 -28.53 -0.26
#